data_AF-A0A258MG38-F1
#
_entry.id   AF-A0A258MG38-F1
#
_cell.length_a   1.000
_cell.length_b   1.000
_cell.length_c   1.000
_cell.angle_alpha   90.00
_cell.angle_beta   90.00
_cell.angle_gamma   90.00
#
_symmetry.space_group_name_H-M   'P 1'
#
loop_
_entity.id
_entity.type
_entity.pdbx_description
1 polymer ?
#
loop_
_entity_poly.entity_id
_entity_poly.type
_entity_poly.pdbx_seq_one_letter_code
_entity_poly.pdbx_strand_id
1 'polypeptide(L)'
;MDYALSLFGLGFGGYLLFLGVELLLGGQNFGIVPIVFGLVCVNYARLDYQFLKGNQSIKTVWMGNHIIRMMGAMIASYTAFLVVNVKMDPEWVLWLLPTLIGSGLISYFTRKFVPKKSAKTV
;
A
#
# COMPACT_ATOMS: atom_id res chain seq x y z
N MET A 1 -2.19 21.49 -3.69
CA MET A 1 -2.96 20.50 -2.88
C MET A 1 -2.19 19.19 -2.72
N ASP A 2 -1.30 18.84 -3.64
CA ASP A 2 -0.64 17.53 -3.70
C ASP A 2 0.42 17.29 -2.60
N TYR A 3 1.08 18.37 -2.14
CA TYR A 3 1.98 18.29 -0.97
C TYR A 3 1.24 18.07 0.36
N ALA A 4 -0.02 18.50 0.46
CA ALA A 4 -0.82 18.30 1.67
C ALA A 4 -1.26 16.83 1.79
N LEU A 5 -1.57 16.18 0.66
CA LEU A 5 -1.91 14.74 0.60
C LEU A 5 -0.73 13.85 0.99
N SER A 6 0.47 14.13 0.48
CA SER A 6 1.68 13.37 0.83
C SER A 6 2.09 13.59 2.29
N LEU A 7 1.99 14.82 2.81
CA LEU A 7 2.26 15.12 4.22
C LEU A 7 1.27 14.42 5.16
N PHE A 8 -0.02 14.44 4.82
CA PHE A 8 -1.06 13.74 5.58
C PHE A 8 -0.83 12.23 5.58
N GLY A 9 -0.51 11.64 4.42
CA GLY A 9 -0.19 10.21 4.31
C GLY A 9 1.03 9.79 5.14
N LEU A 10 2.07 10.62 5.16
CA LEU A 10 3.26 10.38 6.00
C LEU A 10 2.93 10.50 7.50
N GLY A 11 2.14 11.51 7.90
CA GLY A 11 1.71 11.69 9.29
C GLY A 11 0.85 10.52 9.79
N PHE A 12 -0.14 10.11 8.99
CA PHE A 12 -1.01 8.98 9.31
C PHE A 12 -0.24 7.64 9.34
N GLY A 13 0.66 7.42 8.39
CA GLY A 13 1.54 6.24 8.38
C GLY A 13 2.47 6.20 9.60
N GLY A 14 3.04 7.34 10.00
CA GLY A 14 3.86 7.46 11.20
C GLY A 14 3.08 7.16 12.48
N TYR A 15 1.84 7.65 12.57
CA TYR A 15 0.94 7.36 13.69
C TYR A 15 0.61 5.86 13.80
N LEU A 16 0.31 5.20 12.67
CA LEU A 16 0.07 3.75 12.63
C LEU A 16 1.30 2.94 13.08
N LEU A 17 2.50 3.36 12.68
CA LEU A 17 3.74 2.72 13.13
C LEU A 17 3.94 2.88 14.64
N PHE A 18 3.69 4.07 15.18
CA PHE A 18 3.78 4.33 16.62
C PHE A 18 2.81 3.44 17.41
N LEU A 19 1.54 3.42 17.03
CA LEU A 19 0.53 2.55 17.64
C LEU A 19 0.90 1.08 17.56
N GLY A 20 1.41 0.64 16.40
CA GLY A 20 1.81 -0.74 16.21
C GLY A 20 2.96 -1.16 17.11
N VAL A 21 3.95 -0.29 17.31
CA VAL A 21 5.07 -0.54 18.24
C VAL A 21 4.57 -0.60 19.69
N GLU A 22 3.72 0.33 20.13
CA GLU A 22 3.14 0.29 21.48
C GLU A 22 2.36 -1.00 21.74
N LEU A 23 1.55 -1.43 20.76
CA LEU A 23 0.73 -2.63 20.89
C LEU A 23 1.57 -3.92 20.97
N LEU A 24 2.69 -3.94 20.26
CA LEU A 24 3.64 -5.06 20.27
C LEU A 24 4.41 -5.12 21.60
N LEU A 25 4.78 -3.96 22.16
CA LEU A 25 5.36 -3.85 23.50
C LEU A 25 4.37 -4.26 24.61
N GLY A 26 3.07 -4.07 24.38
CA GLY A 26 1.98 -4.57 25.23
C GLY A 26 1.72 -6.07 25.13
N GLY A 27 2.52 -6.83 24.36
CA GLY A 27 2.39 -8.29 24.22
C GLY A 27 1.26 -8.74 23.30
N GLN A 28 0.61 -7.83 22.57
CA GLN A 28 -0.45 -8.17 21.62
C GLN A 28 0.13 -8.38 20.22
N ASN A 29 0.06 -9.62 19.72
CA ASN A 29 0.49 -9.98 18.37
C ASN A 29 -0.26 -9.21 17.26
N PHE A 30 -1.40 -8.59 17.59
CA PHE A 30 -2.12 -7.72 16.67
C PHE A 30 -1.31 -6.49 16.24
N GLY A 31 -0.28 -6.07 16.99
CA GLY A 31 0.58 -4.93 16.66
C GLY A 31 1.29 -5.04 15.31
N ILE A 32 1.43 -6.26 14.77
CA ILE A 32 2.01 -6.51 13.44
C ILE A 32 1.16 -5.86 12.33
N VAL A 33 -0.17 -5.87 12.46
CA VAL A 33 -1.11 -5.35 11.46
C VAL A 33 -0.90 -3.84 11.22
N PRO A 34 -1.05 -2.95 12.23
CA PRO A 34 -0.84 -1.52 12.03
C PRO A 34 0.59 -1.17 11.57
N ILE A 35 1.61 -1.96 11.95
CA ILE A 35 2.97 -1.77 11.43
C ILE A 35 3.00 -1.99 9.91
N VAL A 36 2.48 -3.11 9.42
CA VAL A 36 2.48 -3.41 7.98
C VAL A 36 1.65 -2.38 7.21
N PHE A 37 0.45 -2.04 7.70
CA PHE A 37 -0.39 -1.01 7.06
C PHE A 37 0.28 0.36 7.07
N GLY A 38 0.95 0.74 8.16
CA GLY A 38 1.75 1.97 8.26
C GLY A 38 2.88 2.00 7.24
N LEU A 39 3.65 0.91 7.11
CA LEU A 39 4.71 0.79 6.09
C LEU A 39 4.16 0.91 4.67
N VAL A 40 3.03 0.28 4.38
CA VAL A 40 2.36 0.36 3.07
C VAL A 40 1.91 1.80 2.79
N CYS A 41 1.31 2.48 3.77
CA CYS A 41 0.87 3.87 3.66
C CYS A 41 2.05 4.81 3.36
N VAL A 42 3.16 4.67 4.10
CA VAL A 42 4.39 5.44 3.87
C VAL A 42 4.97 5.16 2.48
N ASN A 43 4.99 3.90 2.02
CA ASN A 43 5.45 3.56 0.68
C ASN A 43 4.58 4.23 -0.41
N TYR A 44 3.26 4.24 -0.26
CA TYR A 44 2.38 4.93 -1.19
C TYR A 44 2.57 6.45 -1.18
N ALA A 45 2.72 7.07 0.00
CA ALA A 45 3.00 8.50 0.11
C ALA A 45 4.34 8.87 -0.56
N ARG A 46 5.37 8.02 -0.42
CA ARG A 46 6.65 8.19 -1.11
C ARG A 46 6.53 8.03 -2.63
N LEU A 47 5.74 7.07 -3.11
CA LEU A 47 5.48 6.90 -4.54
C LEU A 47 4.79 8.12 -5.12
N ASP A 48 3.77 8.65 -4.43
CA ASP A 48 3.05 9.86 -4.82
C ASP A 48 4.00 11.07 -4.93
N TYR A 49 4.88 11.25 -3.94
CA TYR A 49 5.92 12.29 -3.97
C TYR A 49 6.92 12.11 -5.14
N GLN A 50 7.33 10.88 -5.45
CA GLN A 50 8.21 10.60 -6.59
C GLN A 50 7.52 10.88 -7.94
N PHE A 51 6.23 10.60 -8.05
CA PHE A 51 5.45 10.91 -9.25
C PHE A 51 5.31 12.41 -9.48
N LEU A 52 5.14 13.20 -8.40
CA LEU A 52 5.10 14.66 -8.47
C LEU A 52 6.43 15.26 -8.95
N LYS A 53 7.56 14.61 -8.67
CA LYS A 53 8.91 15.09 -9.02
C LYS A 53 9.45 14.54 -10.35
N GLY A 54 8.83 13.49 -10.91
CA GLY A 54 9.42 12.68 -11.99
C GLY A 54 8.98 13.05 -13.41
N ASN A 55 9.96 13.15 -14.32
CA ASN A 55 9.80 13.34 -15.76
C ASN A 55 9.39 12.03 -16.51
N GLN A 56 8.33 11.39 -16.05
CA GLN A 56 7.76 10.18 -16.66
C GLN A 56 6.57 10.55 -17.55
N SER A 57 6.28 9.73 -18.56
CA SER A 57 5.12 10.00 -19.43
C SER A 57 3.84 9.98 -18.60
N ILE A 58 2.98 10.99 -18.78
CA ILE A 58 1.71 11.14 -18.06
C ILE A 58 0.87 9.85 -18.14
N LYS A 59 0.86 9.19 -19.30
CA LYS A 59 0.13 7.94 -19.53
C LYS A 59 0.66 6.77 -18.69
N THR A 60 1.98 6.67 -18.53
CA THR A 60 2.64 5.62 -17.75
C THR A 60 2.35 5.79 -16.25
N VAL A 61 2.45 7.02 -15.76
CA VAL A 61 2.13 7.38 -14.36
C VAL A 61 0.66 7.14 -14.05
N TRP A 62 -0.23 7.59 -14.94
CA TRP A 62 -1.67 7.41 -14.78
C TRP A 62 -2.04 5.91 -14.72
N MET A 63 -1.52 5.09 -15.64
CA MET A 63 -1.82 3.65 -15.67
C MET A 63 -1.31 2.94 -14.40
N GLY A 64 -0.08 3.23 -13.98
CA GLY A 64 0.49 2.66 -12.75
C GLY A 64 -0.34 3.02 -11.52
N ASN A 65 -0.70 4.30 -11.37
CA ASN A 65 -1.48 4.77 -10.24
C ASN A 65 -2.92 4.22 -10.28
N HIS A 66 -3.53 4.11 -11.46
CA HIS A 66 -4.86 3.50 -11.62
C HIS A 66 -4.88 2.05 -11.14
N ILE A 67 -3.92 1.23 -11.57
CA ILE A 67 -3.80 -0.19 -11.15
C ILE A 67 -3.59 -0.28 -9.65
N ILE A 68 -2.65 0.50 -9.10
CA ILE A 68 -2.33 0.50 -7.67
C ILE A 68 -3.57 0.85 -6.83
N ARG A 69 -4.31 1.89 -7.20
CA ARG A 69 -5.49 2.35 -6.46
C ARG A 69 -6.66 1.38 -6.55
N MET A 70 -6.90 0.80 -7.73
CA MET A 70 -7.96 -0.21 -7.92
C MET A 70 -7.67 -1.50 -7.15
N MET A 71 -6.44 -1.99 -7.24
CA MET A 71 -6.03 -3.19 -6.51
C MET A 71 -6.02 -2.97 -4.99
N GLY A 72 -5.57 -1.80 -4.53
CA GLY A 72 -5.62 -1.42 -3.12
C GLY A 72 -7.05 -1.43 -2.57
N ALA A 73 -8.01 -0.89 -3.33
CA ALA A 73 -9.43 -0.94 -2.96
C ALA A 73 -9.96 -2.38 -2.89
N MET A 74 -9.60 -3.26 -3.84
CA MET A 74 -9.97 -4.68 -3.74
C MET A 74 -9.40 -5.34 -2.48
N ILE A 75 -8.11 -5.15 -2.19
CA ILE A 75 -7.47 -5.71 -0.98
C ILE A 75 -8.22 -5.28 0.28
N ALA A 76 -8.57 -3.99 0.39
CA ALA A 76 -9.32 -3.46 1.52
C ALA A 76 -10.70 -4.13 1.65
N SER A 77 -11.46 -4.27 0.56
CA SER A 77 -12.77 -4.93 0.57
C SER A 77 -12.69 -6.41 0.96
N TYR A 78 -11.72 -7.15 0.42
CA TYR A 78 -11.50 -8.56 0.80
C TYR A 78 -11.10 -8.70 2.27
N THR A 79 -10.23 -7.81 2.75
CA THR A 79 -9.80 -7.81 4.16
C THR A 79 -10.99 -7.51 5.08
N ALA A 80 -11.80 -6.51 4.77
CA ALA A 80 -12.98 -6.17 5.56
C ALA A 80 -14.00 -7.33 5.59
N PHE A 81 -14.24 -7.98 4.46
CA PHE A 81 -15.14 -9.14 4.41
C PHE A 81 -14.59 -10.32 5.23
N LEU A 82 -13.31 -10.66 5.09
CA LEU A 82 -12.69 -11.77 5.81
C LEU A 82 -12.67 -11.54 7.32
N VAL A 83 -12.24 -10.36 7.77
CA VAL A 83 -12.13 -10.04 9.20
C VAL A 83 -13.49 -10.04 9.91
N VAL A 84 -14.56 -9.63 9.22
CA VAL A 84 -15.91 -9.60 9.81
C VAL A 84 -16.55 -10.99 9.85
N ASN A 85 -16.32 -11.83 8.84
CA ASN A 85 -17.00 -13.12 8.70
C ASN A 85 -16.21 -14.31 9.26
N VAL A 86 -14.89 -14.23 9.32
CA VAL A 86 -14.02 -15.33 9.73
C VAL A 86 -13.25 -14.92 10.98
N LYS A 87 -13.32 -15.76 12.02
CA LYS A 87 -12.49 -15.63 13.22
C LYS A 87 -11.49 -16.77 13.21
N MET A 88 -10.21 -16.43 13.18
CA MET A 88 -9.10 -17.38 13.15
C MET A 88 -8.00 -16.85 14.07
N ASP A 89 -7.47 -17.71 14.93
CA ASP A 89 -6.25 -17.42 15.66
C ASP A 89 -5.05 -18.02 14.91
N PRO A 90 -4.04 -17.21 14.54
CA PRO A 90 -3.86 -15.79 14.87
C PRO A 90 -4.63 -14.83 13.95
N GLU A 91 -5.32 -13.84 14.52
CA GLU A 91 -6.15 -12.89 13.74
C GLU A 91 -5.36 -12.08 12.70
N TRP A 92 -4.09 -11.77 12.98
CA TRP A 92 -3.23 -10.99 12.07
C TRP A 92 -3.05 -11.65 10.70
N VAL A 93 -3.20 -12.97 10.61
CA VAL A 93 -3.11 -13.70 9.33
C VAL A 93 -4.20 -13.25 8.38
N LEU A 94 -5.45 -13.10 8.86
CA LEU A 94 -6.58 -12.68 8.03
C LEU A 94 -6.40 -11.26 7.48
N TRP A 95 -5.70 -10.39 8.23
CA TRP A 95 -5.39 -9.03 7.81
C TRP A 95 -4.28 -8.96 6.76
N LEU A 96 -3.27 -9.84 6.86
CA LEU A 96 -2.10 -9.80 5.97
C LEU A 96 -2.25 -10.65 4.72
N LEU A 97 -3.07 -11.71 4.75
CA LEU A 97 -3.22 -12.67 3.65
C LEU A 97 -3.69 -12.00 2.34
N PRO A 98 -4.74 -11.15 2.33
CA PRO A 98 -5.15 -10.44 1.12
C PRO A 98 -4.10 -9.45 0.64
N THR A 99 -3.37 -8.81 1.57
CA THR A 99 -2.31 -7.84 1.25
C THR A 99 -1.11 -8.52 0.60
N LEU A 100 -0.74 -9.71 1.09
CA LEU A 100 0.38 -10.49 0.56
C LEU A 100 0.10 -10.95 -0.87
N ILE A 101 -1.08 -11.56 -1.10
CA ILE A 101 -1.54 -11.97 -2.44
C ILE A 101 -1.69 -10.76 -3.36
N GLY A 102 -2.34 -9.71 -2.87
CA GLY A 102 -2.61 -8.48 -3.60
C GLY A 102 -1.34 -7.74 -4.03
N SER A 103 -0.33 -7.66 -3.15
CA SER A 103 0.96 -7.03 -3.48
C SER A 103 1.70 -7.75 -4.62
N GLY A 104 1.65 -9.09 -4.64
CA GLY A 104 2.19 -9.89 -5.74
C GLY A 104 1.48 -9.61 -7.06
N LEU A 105 0.15 -9.58 -7.04
CA LEU A 105 -0.68 -9.26 -8.21
C LEU A 105 -0.43 -7.84 -8.71
N ILE A 106 -0.32 -6.84 -7.82
CA ILE A 106 0.02 -5.46 -8.19
C ILE A 106 1.34 -5.44 -8.94
N SER A 107 2.39 -6.05 -8.38
CA SER A 107 3.71 -6.10 -9.03
C SER A 107 3.66 -6.76 -10.42
N TYR A 108 2.92 -7.87 -10.54
CA TYR A 108 2.73 -8.56 -11.82
C TYR A 108 2.00 -7.68 -12.86
N PHE A 109 0.86 -7.10 -12.50
CA PHE A 109 0.05 -6.30 -13.41
C PHE A 109 0.73 -4.97 -13.77
N THR A 110 1.38 -4.33 -12.81
CA THR A 110 2.20 -3.14 -13.08
C THR A 110 3.29 -3.47 -14.09
N ARG A 111 4.02 -4.59 -13.95
CA ARG A 111 5.05 -4.99 -14.92
C ARG A 111 4.49 -5.34 -16.30
N LYS A 112 3.28 -5.90 -16.36
CA LYS A 112 2.64 -6.33 -17.61
C LYS A 112 2.02 -5.18 -18.40
N PHE A 113 1.37 -4.23 -17.71
CA PHE A 113 0.54 -3.20 -18.34
C PHE A 113 1.16 -1.81 -18.35
N VAL A 114 2.14 -1.53 -17.49
CA VAL A 114 2.85 -0.25 -17.53
C VAL A 114 3.96 -0.35 -18.58
N PRO A 115 3.85 0.38 -19.71
CA PRO A 115 4.86 0.30 -20.75
C PRO A 115 6.20 0.79 -20.21
N LYS A 116 7.25 -0.03 -20.33
CA LYS A 116 8.62 0.38 -20.02
C LYS A 116 8.97 1.59 -20.89
N LYS A 117 9.70 2.55 -20.31
CA LYS A 117 10.29 3.66 -21.08
C LYS A 117 11.03 3.01 -22.24
N SER A 118 10.58 3.24 -23.48
CA SER A 118 11.40 2.92 -24.65
C SER A 118 12.65 3.78 -24.46
N ALA A 119 13.76 3.13 -24.16
CA ALA A 119 15.06 3.76 -24.26
C ALA A 119 15.22 4.09 -25.74
N LYS A 120 14.75 5.27 -26.16
CA LYS A 120 15.26 5.89 -27.37
C LYS A 120 16.71 6.19 -27.07
N THR A 121 17.57 5.27 -27.48
CA THR A 121 18.94 5.55 -27.89
C THR A 121 18.87 6.73 -28.84
N VAL A 122 19.39 7.87 -28.40
CA VAL A 122 19.81 8.96 -29.29
C VAL A 122 21.29 8.77 -29.51
#